data_AF-A0A537VKF2-F1
#
_entry.id   AF-A0A537VKF2-F1
#
_cell.length_a   1.000
_cell.length_b   1.000
_cell.length_c   1.000
_cell.angle_alpha   90.00
_cell.angle_beta   90.00
_cell.angle_gamma   90.00
#
_symmetry.space_group_name_H-M   'P 1'
#
loop_
_entity.id
_entity.type
_entity.pdbx_description
1 polymer ?
#
loop_
_entity_poly.entity_id
_entity_poly.type
_entity_poly.pdbx_seq_one_letter_code
_entity_poly.pdbx_strand_id
1 'polypeptide(L)' 'LLLRFGMSGEQPLTLEEVGRRFGLTRERIRQLEGKALAKLRHPSRSAALLELG' A
#
# COMPACT_ATOMS: atom_id res chain seq x y z
N LEU A 1 2.63 -0.47 -0.11
CA LEU A 1 1.68 -0.92 -1.17
C LEU A 1 2.37 -1.72 -2.27
N LEU A 2 3.53 -1.29 -2.77
CA LEU A 2 4.27 -2.02 -3.82
C LEU A 2 4.50 -3.50 -3.49
N LEU A 3 5.00 -3.80 -2.29
CA LEU A 3 5.17 -5.18 -1.79
C LEU A 3 3.85 -5.94 -1.61
N ARG A 4 2.78 -5.22 -1.24
CA ARG A 4 1.45 -5.79 -0.96
C ARG A 4 0.73 -6.23 -2.24
N PHE A 5 1.00 -5.56 -3.35
CA PHE A 5 0.36 -5.78 -4.64
C PHE A 5 1.33 -6.33 -5.71
N GLY A 6 2.53 -6.75 -5.32
CA GLY A 6 3.51 -7.32 -6.24
C GLY A 6 4.08 -6.34 -7.28
N MET A 7 3.91 -5.02 -7.08
CA MET A 7 4.42 -3.98 -7.99
C MET A 7 5.93 -3.75 -7.87
N SER A 8 6.63 -4.61 -7.12
CA SER A 8 8.08 -4.54 -6.89
C SER A 8 8.85 -5.68 -7.58
N GLY A 9 8.17 -6.47 -8.41
CA GLY A 9 8.76 -7.65 -9.07
C GLY A 9 8.80 -8.90 -8.18
N GLU A 10 8.37 -8.79 -6.92
CA GLU A 10 8.17 -9.91 -5.99
C GLU A 10 6.69 -10.35 -5.94
N GLN A 11 6.42 -11.56 -5.47
CA GLN A 11 5.05 -12.00 -5.23
C GLN A 11 4.36 -11.09 -4.19
N PRO A 12 3.03 -10.87 -4.32
CA PRO A 12 2.27 -10.09 -3.36
C PRO A 12 2.42 -10.66 -1.94
N LEU A 13 2.93 -9.85 -1.01
CA LEU A 13 3.11 -10.26 0.39
C LEU A 13 1.88 -9.94 1.22
N THR A 14 1.52 -10.83 2.15
CA THR A 14 0.49 -10.61 3.16
C THR A 14 0.86 -9.48 4.14
N LEU A 15 -0.13 -8.94 4.87
CA LEU A 15 0.14 -7.93 5.92
C LEU A 15 1.08 -8.45 7.01
N GLU A 16 1.03 -9.75 7.27
CA GLU A 16 1.89 -10.41 8.27
C GLU A 16 3.32 -10.54 7.77
N GLU A 17 3.53 -10.96 6.52
CA GLU A 17 4.87 -11.05 5.91
C GLU A 17 5.52 -9.68 5.77
N VAL A 18 4.75 -8.67 5.36
CA VAL A 18 5.20 -7.28 5.37
C VAL A 18 5.55 -6.84 6.79
N GLY A 19 4.71 -7.15 7.78
CA GLY A 19 4.98 -6.86 9.18
C GLY A 19 6.31 -7.44 9.66
N ARG A 20 6.55 -8.73 9.40
CA ARG A 20 7.82 -9.41 9.73
C ARG A 20 9.03 -8.74 9.08
N ARG A 21 8.93 -8.35 7.80
CA ARG A 21 10.02 -7.67 7.08
C ARG A 21 10.38 -6.30 7.65
N PHE A 22 9.40 -5.56 8.18
CA PHE A 22 9.61 -4.22 8.75
C PHE A 22 9.73 -4.20 10.28
N GLY A 23 9.69 -5.37 10.95
CA GLY A 23 9.66 -5.44 12.41
C GLY A 23 8.40 -4.81 13.03
N LEU A 24 7.28 -4.82 12.29
CA LEU A 24 6.01 -4.21 12.68
C LEU A 24 4.93 -5.28 12.85
N THR A 25 3.94 -4.99 13.69
CA THR A 25 2.76 -5.84 13.83
C THR A 25 1.89 -5.77 12.57
N ARG A 26 1.14 -6.84 12.29
CA ARG A 26 0.14 -6.90 11.22
C ARG A 26 -0.84 -5.71 11.27
N GLU A 27 -1.29 -5.36 12.47
CA GLU A 27 -2.21 -4.24 12.68
C GLU A 27 -1.58 -2.90 12.32
N ARG A 28 -0.29 -2.71 12.62
CA ARG A 28 0.43 -1.50 12.22
C ARG A 28 0.53 -1.38 10.70
N ILE A 29 0.79 -2.47 9.98
CA ILE A 29 0.79 -2.48 8.52
C ILE A 29 -0.61 -2.17 7.97
N ARG A 30 -1.67 -2.74 8.55
CA ARG A 30 -3.08 -2.45 8.17
C ARG A 30 -3.40 -0.96 8.29
N GLN A 31 -2.99 -0.32 9.39
CA GLN A 31 -3.21 1.12 9.58
C GLN A 31 -2.45 1.97 8.56
N LEU A 32 -1.20 1.63 8.25
CA LEU A 32 -0.40 2.34 7.24
C LEU A 32 -1.00 2.19 5.84
N GLU A 33 -1.50 1.00 5.50
CA GLU A 33 -2.22 0.75 4.25
C GLU A 33 -3.48 1.61 4.15
N GLY A 34 -4.30 1.65 5.21
CA GLY A 34 -5.48 2.52 5.26
C GLY A 34 -5.14 4.00 5.07
N LYS A 35 -4.09 4.50 5.73
CA LYS A 35 -3.61 5.88 5.56
C LYS A 35 -3.11 6.17 4.14
N ALA A 36 -2.40 5.22 3.52
CA ALA A 36 -1.91 5.36 2.16
C ALA A 36 -3.08 5.39 1.16
N LEU A 37 -4.04 4.48 1.30
CA LEU A 37 -5.24 4.45 0.46
C LEU A 37 -6.10 5.72 0.62
N ALA A 38 -6.24 6.24 1.85
CA ALA A 38 -6.93 7.50 2.08
C ALA A 38 -6.23 8.69 1.39
N LYS A 39 -4.90 8.73 1.41
CA LYS A 39 -4.11 9.75 0.71
C LYS A 39 -4.24 9.66 -0.82
N LEU A 40 -4.40 8.46 -1.36
CA LEU A 40 -4.60 8.25 -2.81
C LEU A 40 -6.01 8.63 -3.27
N ARG A 41 -7.03 8.49 -2.40
CA ARG A 41 -8.42 8.89 -2.69
C ARG A 41 -8.67 10.40 -2.58
N HIS A 42 -7.69 11.18 -2.13
CA HIS A 42 -7.86 12.62 -2.02
C HIS A 42 -7.91 13.25 -3.43
N PRO A 43 -8.93 14.05 -3.77
CA PRO A 43 -9.19 14.52 -5.14
C PRO A 43 -8.04 15.31 -5.76
N SER A 44 -7.22 15.98 -4.94
CA SER A 44 -6.02 16.69 -5.42
C SER A 44 -4.86 15.78 -5.83
N ARG A 45 -4.89 14.47 -5.51
CA ARG A 45 -3.86 13.48 -5.88
C ARG A 45 -4.38 12.38 -6.81
N SER A 46 -5.69 12.21 -6.94
CA SER A 46 -6.30 11.28 -7.91
C SER A 46 -6.27 11.79 -9.35
N ALA A 47 -6.08 13.11 -9.56
CA ALA A 47 -5.93 13.68 -10.91
C ALA A 47 -4.75 13.05 -11.67
N ALA A 48 -3.64 12.74 -10.99
CA ALA A 48 -2.47 12.10 -11.60
C ALA A 48 -2.69 10.61 -11.95
N LEU A 49 -3.76 9.97 -11.48
CA LEU A 49 -4.10 8.57 -11.78
C LEU A 49 -5.19 8.42 -12.85
N LEU A 50 -5.94 9.49 -13.16
CA LEU A 50 -7.04 9.49 -14.13
C LEU A 50 -6.61 9.90 -15.56
N GLU A 51 -5.37 10.39 -15.76
CA GLU A 51 -4.85 10.75 -17.11
C GLU A 51 -4.29 9.56 -17.92
N LEU A 52 -4.56 8.32 -17.50
CA LEU A 52 -4.28 7.11 -18.31
C LEU A 52 -5.57 6.45 -18.80
N GLY A 53 -6.53 7.28 -19.23
CA GLY A 53 -7.75 6.86 -19.92
C GLY A 53 -7.61 6.96 -21.44
#